data_AF-A0A2P5GJY0-F1
#
_entry.id   AF-A0A2P5GJY0-F1
#
_cell.length_a   1.000
_cell.length_b   1.000
_cell.length_c   1.000
_cell.angle_alpha   90.00
_cell.angle_beta   90.00
_cell.angle_gamma   90.00
#
_symmetry.space_group_name_H-M   'P 1'
#
loop_
_entity.id
_entity.type
_entity.pdbx_description
1 polymer ?
#
loop_
_entity_poly.entity_id
_entity_poly.type
_entity_poly.pdbx_seq_one_letter_code
_entity_poly.pdbx_strand_id
1 'polypeptide(L)'
;MKTLLNYMVQAGNSRDPETFIRQLAHRSAEHKETLMTIAEYLEQKGRERGHYEGHLEGKIEGKQEEALRIAQLMLQKGLSRSLVMDMTGLTDAQLSHCQH
;
A
#
# COMPACT_ATOMS: atom_id res chain seq x y z
N MET A 1 -14.16 -29.42 1.39
CA MET A 1 -12.83 -29.07 0.82
C MET A 1 -12.83 -28.74 -0.67
N LYS A 2 -13.37 -29.58 -1.57
CA LYS A 2 -13.47 -29.25 -3.03
C LYS A 2 -14.16 -27.90 -3.33
N THR A 3 -15.17 -27.54 -2.55
CA THR A 3 -15.91 -26.28 -2.71
C THR A 3 -15.07 -25.04 -2.37
N LEU A 4 -14.16 -25.13 -1.38
CA LEU A 4 -13.27 -24.04 -0.97
C LEU A 4 -12.17 -23.79 -2.01
N LEU A 5 -11.57 -24.87 -2.53
CA LEU A 5 -10.58 -24.81 -3.61
C LEU A 5 -11.19 -24.31 -4.92
N ASN A 6 -12.36 -24.83 -5.32
CA ASN A 6 -13.09 -24.36 -6.49
C ASN A 6 -13.46 -22.87 -6.39
N TYR A 7 -13.75 -22.38 -5.17
CA TYR A 7 -14.06 -20.99 -4.93
C TYR A 7 -12.81 -20.09 -4.86
N MET A 8 -11.67 -20.50 -4.29
CA MET A 8 -10.43 -19.70 -4.39
C MET A 8 -10.01 -19.45 -5.84
N VAL A 9 -10.28 -20.42 -6.73
CA VAL A 9 -10.04 -20.30 -8.17
C VAL A 9 -11.08 -19.39 -8.86
N GLN A 10 -12.36 -19.41 -8.43
CA GLN A 10 -13.42 -18.57 -9.02
C GLN A 10 -13.56 -17.16 -8.40
N ALA A 11 -13.19 -17.00 -7.13
CA ALA A 11 -13.46 -15.85 -6.28
C ALA A 11 -12.19 -15.21 -5.71
N GLY A 12 -11.01 -15.56 -6.24
CA GLY A 12 -9.82 -14.71 -6.14
C GLY A 12 -10.03 -13.27 -6.60
N ASN A 13 -11.22 -12.95 -7.13
CA ASN A 13 -11.73 -11.62 -7.50
C ASN A 13 -12.84 -11.06 -6.58
N SER A 14 -13.19 -11.71 -5.45
CA SER A 14 -14.19 -11.16 -4.52
C SER A 14 -13.55 -10.18 -3.53
N ARG A 15 -14.29 -9.12 -3.17
CA ARG A 15 -13.80 -8.01 -2.32
C ARG A 15 -13.50 -8.40 -0.87
N ASP A 16 -13.93 -9.57 -0.39
CA ASP A 16 -13.69 -9.99 1.00
C ASP A 16 -13.80 -11.52 1.19
N PRO A 17 -12.73 -12.27 0.87
CA PRO A 17 -12.67 -13.72 1.07
C PRO A 17 -12.69 -14.13 2.55
N GLU A 18 -12.29 -13.23 3.45
CA GLU A 18 -12.09 -13.53 4.86
C GLU A 18 -13.42 -13.65 5.61
N THR A 19 -14.33 -12.69 5.40
CA THR A 19 -15.69 -12.72 5.98
C THR A 19 -16.43 -13.99 5.57
N PHE A 20 -16.25 -14.46 4.35
CA PHE A 20 -16.88 -15.69 3.87
C PHE A 20 -16.34 -16.95 4.54
N ILE A 21 -15.01 -17.06 4.73
CA ILE A 21 -14.40 -18.19 5.47
C ILE A 21 -14.90 -18.21 6.91
N ARG A 22 -14.99 -17.04 7.56
CA ARG A 22 -15.56 -16.92 8.91
C ARG A 22 -17.02 -17.39 8.93
N GLN A 23 -17.85 -17.01 7.97
CA GLN A 23 -19.24 -17.46 7.87
C GLN A 23 -19.37 -18.97 7.61
N LEU A 24 -18.48 -19.54 6.77
CA LEU A 24 -18.43 -20.98 6.53
C LEU A 24 -18.02 -21.77 7.77
N ALA A 25 -17.03 -21.28 8.52
CA ALA A 25 -16.61 -21.87 9.80
C ALA A 25 -17.77 -21.94 10.81
N HIS A 26 -18.63 -20.92 10.82
CA HIS A 26 -19.82 -20.90 11.68
C HIS A 26 -20.90 -21.90 11.26
N ARG A 27 -20.98 -22.26 9.98
CA ARG A 27 -22.00 -23.19 9.44
C ARG A 27 -21.55 -24.65 9.47
N SER A 28 -20.25 -24.92 9.51
CA SER A 28 -19.68 -26.27 9.57
C SER A 28 -18.98 -26.49 10.92
N ALA A 29 -19.71 -27.07 11.88
CA ALA A 29 -19.15 -27.37 13.20
C ALA A 29 -17.92 -28.29 13.13
N GLU A 30 -17.89 -29.20 12.16
CA GLU A 30 -16.81 -30.18 11.95
C GLU A 30 -15.48 -29.56 11.50
N HIS A 31 -15.52 -28.41 10.81
CA HIS A 31 -14.31 -27.78 10.26
C HIS A 31 -14.11 -26.34 10.77
N LYS A 32 -14.87 -25.95 11.79
CA LYS A 32 -14.88 -24.61 12.35
C LYS A 32 -13.47 -24.12 12.70
N GLU A 33 -12.72 -24.93 13.43
CA GLU A 33 -11.37 -24.58 13.90
C GLU A 33 -10.39 -24.37 12.73
N THR A 34 -10.30 -25.34 11.82
CA THR A 34 -9.44 -25.23 10.62
C THR A 34 -9.78 -24.01 9.77
N LEU A 35 -11.07 -23.71 9.60
CA LEU A 35 -11.50 -22.55 8.80
C LEU A 35 -11.21 -21.22 9.52
N MET A 36 -11.33 -21.18 10.86
CA MET A 36 -10.93 -20.00 11.64
C MET A 36 -9.42 -19.74 11.53
N THR A 37 -8.59 -20.77 11.64
CA THR A 37 -7.13 -20.64 11.46
C THR A 37 -6.77 -20.12 10.07
N ILE A 38 -7.47 -20.59 9.02
CA ILE A 38 -7.26 -20.08 7.66
C ILE A 38 -7.67 -18.60 7.56
N ALA A 39 -8.79 -18.20 8.17
CA ALA A 39 -9.21 -16.80 8.18
C ALA A 39 -8.18 -15.91 8.90
N GLU A 40 -7.73 -16.30 10.08
CA GLU A 40 -6.71 -15.58 10.86
C GLU A 40 -5.38 -15.45 10.11
N TYR A 41 -4.94 -16.53 9.46
CA TYR A 41 -3.73 -16.52 8.63
C TYR A 41 -3.85 -15.53 7.46
N LEU A 42 -4.99 -15.51 6.77
CA LEU A 42 -5.23 -14.60 5.66
C LEU A 42 -5.30 -13.13 6.12
N GLU A 43 -5.95 -12.87 7.25
CA GLU A 43 -6.04 -11.54 7.86
C GLU A 43 -4.65 -11.01 8.22
N GLN A 44 -3.82 -11.85 8.87
CA GLN A 44 -2.47 -11.50 9.26
C GLN A 44 -1.60 -11.20 8.04
N LYS A 45 -1.68 -12.05 7.01
CA LYS A 45 -0.96 -11.84 5.74
C LYS A 45 -1.39 -10.57 5.03
N GLY A 46 -2.70 -10.24 5.08
CA GLY A 46 -3.25 -8.99 4.55
C GLY A 46 -2.68 -7.77 5.27
N ARG A 47 -2.66 -7.78 6.61
CA ARG A 47 -2.06 -6.71 7.42
C ARG A 47 -0.58 -6.52 7.14
N GLU A 48 0.19 -7.60 7.09
CA GLU A 48 1.63 -7.55 6.81
C GLU A 48 1.92 -6.95 5.43
N ARG A 49 1.14 -7.37 4.42
CA ARG A 49 1.26 -6.83 3.07
C ARG A 49 0.90 -5.34 3.03
N GLY A 50 -0.25 -4.96 3.61
CA GLY A 50 -0.68 -3.57 3.65
C GLY A 50 0.29 -2.67 4.41
N HIS A 51 0.85 -3.16 5.52
CA HIS A 51 1.87 -2.43 6.27
C HIS A 51 3.15 -2.24 5.45
N TYR A 52 3.61 -3.28 4.74
CA TYR A 52 4.81 -3.18 3.90
C TYR A 52 4.60 -2.23 2.72
N GLU A 53 3.50 -2.38 1.99
CA GLU A 53 3.15 -1.52 0.85
C GLU A 53 3.00 -0.06 1.31
N GLY A 54 2.19 0.18 2.36
CA GLY A 54 1.98 1.53 2.89
C GLY A 54 3.24 2.17 3.48
N HIS A 55 4.11 1.39 4.13
CA HIS A 55 5.40 1.91 4.61
C HIS A 55 6.32 2.32 3.47
N LEU A 56 6.37 1.51 2.40
CA LEU A 56 7.20 1.81 1.23
C LEU A 56 6.69 3.04 0.47
N GLU A 57 5.38 3.11 0.22
CA GLU A 57 4.72 4.26 -0.41
C GLU A 57 4.94 5.52 0.41
N GLY A 58 4.61 5.50 1.70
CA GLY A 58 4.80 6.67 2.58
C GLY A 58 6.25 7.13 2.68
N LYS A 59 7.23 6.22 2.61
CA LYS A 59 8.65 6.58 2.59
C LYS A 59 9.07 7.24 1.27
N ILE A 60 8.50 6.82 0.13
CA ILE A 60 8.78 7.42 -1.17
C ILE A 60 8.13 8.80 -1.25
N GLU A 61 6.85 8.90 -0.89
CA GLU A 61 6.09 10.15 -0.87
C GLU A 61 6.75 11.16 0.06
N GLY A 62 7.03 10.78 1.32
CA GLY A 62 7.65 11.70 2.28
C GLY A 62 9.04 12.20 1.85
N LYS A 63 9.83 11.37 1.15
CA LYS A 63 11.11 11.81 0.57
C LYS A 63 10.91 12.81 -0.58
N GLN A 64 9.91 12.57 -1.44
CA GLN A 64 9.61 13.48 -2.54
C GLN A 64 9.07 14.82 -2.02
N GLU A 65 8.13 14.79 -1.06
CA GLU A 65 7.59 15.99 -0.42
C GLU A 65 8.67 16.82 0.24
N GLU A 66 9.58 16.19 1.00
CA GLU A 66 10.67 16.93 1.66
C GLU A 66 11.66 17.51 0.66
N ALA A 67 11.99 16.77 -0.41
CA ALA A 67 12.83 17.29 -1.49
C ALA A 67 12.20 18.52 -2.17
N LEU A 68 10.89 18.48 -2.43
CA LEU A 68 10.15 19.61 -3.01
C LEU A 68 10.10 20.81 -2.05
N ARG A 69 9.89 20.57 -0.75
CA ARG A 69 9.89 21.62 0.28
C ARG A 69 11.25 22.32 0.38
N ILE A 70 12.34 21.55 0.34
CA ILE A 70 13.70 22.09 0.34
C ILE A 70 13.96 22.88 -0.95
N ALA A 71 13.57 22.34 -2.10
CA ALA A 71 13.72 23.02 -3.39
C ALA A 71 12.97 24.36 -3.44
N GLN A 72 11.74 24.42 -2.90
CA GLN A 72 11.00 25.67 -2.75
C GLN A 72 11.76 26.70 -1.92
N LEU A 73 12.32 26.28 -0.77
CA LEU A 73 13.10 27.17 0.09
C LEU A 73 14.39 27.67 -0.62
N MET A 74 15.04 26.82 -1.41
CA MET A 74 16.21 27.20 -2.21
C MET A 74 15.84 28.25 -3.26
N LEU A 75 14.74 28.04 -3.99
CA LEU A 75 14.26 29.00 -4.99
C LEU A 75 13.87 30.34 -4.34
N GLN A 76 13.19 30.32 -3.19
CA GLN A 76 12.87 31.54 -2.42
C GLN A 76 14.12 32.29 -1.95
N LYS A 77 15.20 31.57 -1.66
CA LYS A 77 16.50 32.15 -1.31
C LYS A 77 17.28 32.67 -2.53
N GLY A 78 16.73 32.57 -3.73
CA GLY A 78 17.32 33.12 -4.96
C GLY A 78 18.30 32.18 -5.66
N LEU A 79 18.32 30.88 -5.31
CA LEU A 79 19.11 29.91 -6.06
C LEU A 79 18.49 29.69 -7.45
N SER A 80 19.34 29.51 -8.47
CA SER A 80 18.88 29.24 -9.83
C SER A 80 18.23 27.86 -9.93
N ARG A 81 17.22 27.72 -10.81
CA ARG A 81 16.54 26.43 -11.05
C ARG A 81 17.52 25.32 -11.40
N SER A 82 18.49 25.58 -12.27
CA SER A 82 19.53 24.60 -12.65
C SER A 82 20.27 24.06 -11.43
N LEU A 83 20.69 24.96 -10.53
CA LEU A 83 21.44 24.58 -9.33
C LEU A 83 20.57 23.81 -8.33
N VAL A 84 19.28 24.14 -8.23
CA VAL A 84 18.32 23.40 -7.39
C VAL A 84 18.08 21.99 -7.94
N MET A 85 17.96 21.84 -9.26
CA MET A 85 17.83 20.52 -9.90
C MET A 85 19.06 19.65 -9.63
N ASP A 86 20.26 20.20 -9.78
CA ASP A 86 21.52 19.48 -9.52
C ASP A 86 21.65 19.03 -8.06
N MET A 87 21.22 19.87 -7.10
CA MET A 87 21.33 19.55 -5.67
C MET A 87 20.25 18.60 -5.16
N THR A 88 19.03 18.68 -5.70
CA THR A 88 17.89 17.91 -5.20
C THR A 88 17.57 16.67 -6.04
N GLY A 89 18.15 16.57 -7.24
CA GLY A 89 17.84 15.53 -8.21
C GLY A 89 16.43 15.64 -8.81
N LEU A 90 15.72 16.75 -8.55
CA LEU A 90 14.39 17.00 -9.07
C LEU A 90 14.46 17.46 -10.53
N THR A 91 13.47 17.04 -11.31
CA THR A 91 13.27 17.50 -12.69
C THR A 91 12.57 18.85 -12.73
N ASP A 92 12.72 19.59 -13.85
CA ASP A 92 12.05 20.88 -14.00
C ASP A 92 10.52 20.77 -13.96
N ALA A 93 9.96 19.65 -14.45
CA ALA A 93 8.52 19.36 -14.34
C ALA A 93 8.05 19.24 -12.88
N GLN A 94 8.86 18.63 -12.01
CA GLN A 94 8.57 18.53 -10.58
C GLN A 94 8.69 19.90 -9.90
N LEU A 95 9.68 20.72 -10.27
CA LEU A 95 9.83 22.08 -9.76
C LEU A 95 8.77 23.06 -10.28
N SER A 96 8.11 22.75 -11.41
CA SER A 96 7.04 23.57 -11.97
C SER A 96 5.76 23.52 -11.12
N HIS A 97 5.53 22.41 -10.41
CA HIS A 97 4.44 22.28 -9.45
C HIS A 97 4.70 23.03 -8.13
N CYS A 98 5.91 23.57 -7.93
CA CYS A 98 6.30 24.34 -6.76
C CYS A 98 6.02 25.85 -6.87
N GLN A 99 5.43 26.33 -7.97
CA GLN A 99 5.20 27.76 -8.24
C GLN A 99 3.75 28.23 -8.13
N HIS A 100 2.95 27.60 -7.26
CA HIS A 100 1.66 28.16 -6.84
C HIS A 100 1.79 28.91 -5.51
#